data_AF-M4CMV7-F1
#
_entry.id   AF-M4CMV7-F1
#
_cell.length_a   1.000
_cell.length_b   1.000
_cell.length_c   1.000
_cell.angle_alpha   90.00
_cell.angle_beta   90.00
_cell.angle_gamma   90.00
#
_symmetry.space_group_name_H-M   'P 1'
#
loop_
_entity.id
_entity.type
_entity.pdbx_description
1 polymer ?
#
loop_
_entity_poly.entity_id
_entity_poly.type
_entity_poly.pdbx_seq_one_letter_code
_entity_poly.pdbx_strand_id
1 'polypeptide(L)' 'MGRGKIEIKKIENVNSRQVTFSKRRNRLIKKANELSFLCEVDVIVFSNTVKVYYFSSGR' A
#
# COMPACT_ATOMS: atom_id res chain seq x y z
N MET A 1 -13.69 6.11 16.38
CA MET A 1 -12.66 5.09 16.69
C MET A 1 -11.30 5.56 16.17
N GLY A 2 -10.31 5.73 17.04
CA GLY A 2 -8.99 6.28 16.70
C GLY A 2 -8.04 5.29 16.01
N ARG A 3 -6.83 5.74 15.70
CA ARG A 3 -5.78 4.90 15.09
C ARG A 3 -5.10 4.06 16.17
N GLY A 4 -5.45 2.78 16.27
CA GLY A 4 -4.74 1.83 17.13
C GLY A 4 -3.31 1.58 16.65
N LYS A 5 -2.35 1.56 17.57
CA LYS A 5 -0.99 1.11 17.29
C LYS A 5 -1.03 -0.40 17.02
N ILE A 6 -0.33 -0.84 15.97
CA ILE A 6 -0.20 -2.27 15.63
C ILE A 6 1.28 -2.61 15.49
N GLU A 7 1.64 -3.83 15.87
CA GLU A 7 2.98 -4.37 15.67
C GLU A 7 3.27 -4.62 14.17
N ILE A 8 4.53 -4.49 13.77
CA ILE A 8 4.96 -4.81 12.41
C ILE A 8 5.21 -6.32 12.33
N LYS A 9 4.12 -7.08 12.23
CA LYS A 9 4.10 -8.53 12.00
C LYS A 9 2.97 -8.90 11.04
N LYS A 10 2.98 -10.14 10.56
CA LYS A 10 1.90 -10.65 9.70
C LYS A 10 0.58 -10.65 10.48
N ILE A 11 -0.45 -10.00 9.92
CA ILE A 11 -1.79 -10.02 10.49
C ILE A 11 -2.42 -11.40 10.20
N GLU A 12 -2.79 -12.11 11.25
CA GLU A 12 -3.39 -13.45 11.15
C GLU A 12 -4.83 -13.39 10.66
N ASN A 13 -5.64 -12.50 11.26
CA ASN A 13 -7.03 -12.29 10.86
C ASN A 13 -7.11 -11.82 9.41
N VAL A 14 -7.76 -12.62 8.56
CA VAL A 14 -7.84 -12.41 7.10
C VAL A 14 -8.57 -11.11 6.76
N ASN A 15 -9.69 -10.82 7.43
CA ASN A 15 -10.48 -9.61 7.18
C ASN A 15 -9.69 -8.35 7.57
N SER A 16 -9.08 -8.35 8.75
CA SER A 16 -8.23 -7.24 9.20
C SER A 16 -7.01 -7.05 8.30
N ARG A 17 -6.42 -8.15 7.80
CA ARG A 17 -5.30 -8.11 6.85
C ARG A 17 -5.72 -7.50 5.53
N GLN A 18 -6.87 -7.89 4.97
CA GLN A 18 -7.37 -7.36 3.70
C GLN A 18 -7.72 -5.87 3.80
N VAL A 19 -8.39 -5.46 4.88
CA VAL A 19 -8.69 -4.03 5.12
C VAL A 19 -7.41 -3.21 5.30
N THR A 20 -6.44 -3.73 6.06
CA THR A 20 -5.15 -3.07 6.28
C THR A 20 -4.35 -2.97 4.99
N PHE A 21 -4.32 -4.03 4.18
CA PHE A 21 -3.70 -4.04 2.87
C PHE A 21 -4.27 -2.93 1.98
N SER A 22 -5.60 -2.88 1.82
CA SER A 22 -6.25 -1.86 1.00
C SER A 22 -5.93 -0.44 1.46
N LYS A 23 -5.99 -0.19 2.78
CA LYS A 23 -5.68 1.14 3.35
C LYS A 23 -4.20 1.52 3.17
N ARG A 24 -3.26 0.61 3.46
CA ARG A 24 -1.81 0.88 3.36
C ARG A 24 -1.35 1.00 1.92
N ARG A 25 -1.83 0.14 1.02
CA ARG A 25 -1.56 0.22 -0.42
C ARG A 25 -2.00 1.57 -0.98
N ASN A 26 -3.23 2.00 -0.70
CA ASN A 26 -3.71 3.30 -1.17
C ASN A 26 -2.88 4.46 -0.62
N ARG A 27 -2.46 4.40 0.65
CA ARG A 27 -1.57 5.42 1.24
C ARG A 27 -0.18 5.41 0.61
N LEU A 28 0.38 4.23 0.32
CA LEU A 28 1.66 4.06 -0.33
C LEU A 28 1.65 4.67 -1.75
N ILE A 29 0.62 4.35 -2.54
CA ILE A 29 0.44 4.91 -3.89
C ILE A 29 0.31 6.44 -3.84
N LYS A 30 -0.46 7.00 -2.89
CA LYS A 30 -0.54 8.46 -2.71
C LYS A 30 0.83 9.07 -2.42
N LYS A 31 1.64 8.43 -1.57
CA LYS A 31 2.99 8.90 -1.27
C LYS A 31 3.94 8.77 -2.46
N ALA A 32 3.84 7.70 -3.24
CA ALA A 32 4.59 7.54 -4.48
C ALA A 32 4.24 8.65 -5.49
N ASN A 33 2.95 8.99 -5.61
CA ASN A 33 2.49 10.09 -6.46
C ASN A 33 2.95 11.47 -5.98
N GLU A 34 3.04 11.71 -4.66
CA GLU A 34 3.63 12.94 -4.13
C GLU A 34 5.13 13.01 -4.46
N LEU A 35 5.84 11.88 -4.33
CA LEU A 35 7.27 11.79 -4.61
C LEU A 35 7.59 11.85 -6.11
N SER A 36 6.71 11.36 -6.98
CA SER A 36 6.91 11.37 -8.44
C SER A 36 7.08 12.77 -9.03
N PHE A 37 6.58 13.79 -8.34
CA PHE A 37 6.82 15.19 -8.70
C PHE A 37 8.28 15.61 -8.48
N LEU A 38 8.94 15.07 -7.45
CA LEU A 38 10.31 15.42 -7.07
C LEU A 38 11.35 14.51 -7.74
N CYS A 39 11.06 13.22 -7.87
CA CYS A 39 11.97 12.20 -8.41
C CYS A 39 11.17 11.12 -9.15
N GLU A 40 11.78 10.40 -10.09
CA GLU A 40 11.13 9.23 -10.71
C GLU A 40 10.96 8.09 -9.70
N VAL A 41 9.71 7.59 -9.56
CA VAL A 41 9.38 6.54 -8.61
C VAL A 41 8.32 5.61 -9.21
N ASP A 42 8.62 4.31 -9.19
CA ASP A 42 7.67 3.25 -9.52
C ASP A 42 7.45 2.35 -8.30
N VAL A 43 6.20 1.90 -8.09
CA VAL A 43 5.82 1.04 -6.98
C VAL A 43 4.98 -0.11 -7.49
N ILE A 44 5.34 -1.34 -7.12
CA ILE A 44 4.58 -2.56 -7.42
C ILE A 44 4.21 -3.25 -6.10
N VAL A 45 2.93 -3.61 -5.96
CA VAL A 45 2.38 -4.30 -4.78
C VAL A 45 1.60 -5.53 -5.24
N PHE A 46 2.05 -6.69 -4.78
CA PHE A 46 1.36 -7.95 -4.99
C PHE A 46 0.35 -8.18 -3.87
N SER A 47 -0.88 -8.56 -4.24
CA SER A 47 -1.82 -9.10 -3.27
C SER A 47 -1.74 -10.63 -3.22
N ASN A 48 -2.29 -11.21 -2.14
CA ASN A 48 -2.51 -12.66 -2.09
C ASN A 48 -3.58 -13.13 -3.07
N THR A 49 -4.40 -12.22 -3.59
CA THR A 49 -5.18 -12.46 -4.80
C THR A 49 -4.29 -12.11 -5.98
N VAL A 50 -4.33 -12.89 -7.06
CA VAL A 50 -3.48 -12.81 -8.28
C VAL A 50 -3.41 -11.40 -8.93
N LYS A 51 -4.11 -10.41 -8.38
CA LYS A 51 -4.06 -9.00 -8.77
C LYS A 51 -2.72 -8.36 -8.38
N VAL A 52 -2.17 -7.63 -9.34
CA VAL A 52 -1.01 -6.76 -9.15
C VAL A 52 -1.51 -5.32 -9.13
N TYR A 53 -1.03 -4.54 -8.18
CA TYR A 53 -1.30 -3.10 -8.12
C TYR A 53 0.02 -2.37 -8.35
N TYR A 54 0.03 -1.42 -9.27
CA TYR A 54 1.23 -0.64 -9.53
C TYR A 54 0.90 0.85 -9.67
N PHE A 55 1.92 1.66 -9.39
CA PHE A 55 1.99 3.08 -9.72
C PHE A 55 3.29 3.26 -10.49
N SER A 56 3.23 3.98 -11.60
CA SER A 56 4.43 4.35 -12.35
C SER A 56 4.42 5.84 -12.65
N SER A 57 5.59 6.47 -12.52
CA SER A 57 5.76 7.89 -12.80
C SER A 57 5.68 8.20 -14.30
N GLY A 58 5.83 7.20 -15.18
CA GLY A 58 5.60 7.30 -16.63
C GLY A 58 6.38 8.41 -17.34
N ARG A 59 7.48 8.89 -16.77
CA ARG A 59 8.44 9.74 -17.48
C ARG A 59 9.46 8.88 -18.20
#